data_AF-A0A6C0CG51-F1
#
_entry.id   AF-A0A6C0CG51-F1
#
_cell.length_a   1.000
_cell.length_b   1.000
_cell.length_c   1.000
_cell.angle_alpha   90.00
_cell.angle_beta   90.00
_cell.angle_gamma   90.00
#
_symmetry.space_group_name_H-M   'P 1'
#
loop_
_entity.id
_entity.type
_entity.pdbx_description
1 polymer ?
#
loop_
_entity_poly.entity_id
_entity_poly.type
_entity_poly.pdbx_seq_one_letter_code
_entity_poly.pdbx_strand_id
1 'polypeptide(L)'
;MRYINKEEYENWEKIIVDDLYDKKHKKTDLFPSNNEVSYVKQFKYIVFIDFNNMKKVVENNPDLNELPEKRKIKLYHIGNDKLDYVKHGYYTDDKVFKHAGFDFGGLTNFWQIPNKKYRTYGNYKMDSNTPLSSLTNELYNQWKQLMKKDRFVGNIKVGLNKWLKSVQKIMADENIEGTIRLIKLEPKHRILATQKYITNRYGYYYIKTYDKDSTKFAKKVKSGSLYAVIDTHFMNTNINRNNILNEYSVY
;
A
#
# COMPACT_ATOMS: atom_id res chain seq x y z
N MET A 1 -23.03 -4.18 17.40
CA MET A 1 -21.82 -4.44 16.57
C MET A 1 -20.65 -4.54 17.54
N ARG A 2 -19.91 -5.68 17.59
CA ARG A 2 -18.88 -5.91 18.61
C ARG A 2 -17.53 -5.44 18.08
N TYR A 3 -16.99 -4.38 18.66
CA TYR A 3 -15.60 -3.96 18.50
C TYR A 3 -14.72 -4.71 19.50
N ILE A 4 -13.43 -4.79 19.23
CA ILE A 4 -12.40 -5.33 20.12
C ILE A 4 -11.23 -4.35 20.21
N ASN A 5 -10.53 -4.41 21.35
CA ASN A 5 -9.35 -3.59 21.58
C ASN A 5 -8.13 -4.14 20.81
N LYS A 6 -6.99 -3.44 20.93
CA LYS A 6 -5.76 -3.80 20.23
C LYS A 6 -5.18 -5.15 20.68
N GLU A 7 -5.14 -5.39 21.98
CA GLU A 7 -4.58 -6.62 22.58
C GLU A 7 -5.37 -7.86 22.15
N GLU A 8 -6.70 -7.80 22.23
CA GLU A 8 -7.58 -8.87 21.75
C GLU A 8 -7.36 -9.17 20.27
N TYR A 9 -7.19 -8.13 19.45
CA TYR A 9 -6.93 -8.29 18.02
C TYR A 9 -5.57 -8.92 17.74
N GLU A 10 -4.51 -8.44 18.40
CA GLU A 10 -3.14 -8.93 18.19
C GLU A 10 -2.99 -10.38 18.65
N ASN A 11 -3.64 -10.77 19.75
CA ASN A 11 -3.70 -12.17 20.19
C ASN A 11 -4.40 -13.07 19.16
N TRP A 12 -5.54 -12.61 18.62
CA TRP A 12 -6.26 -13.33 17.56
C TRP A 12 -5.45 -13.43 16.26
N GLU A 13 -4.81 -12.33 15.83
CA GLU A 13 -3.95 -12.28 14.64
C GLU A 13 -2.76 -13.23 14.78
N LYS A 14 -2.13 -13.25 15.96
CA LYS A 14 -0.99 -14.11 16.25
C LYS A 14 -1.33 -15.59 16.12
N ILE A 15 -2.45 -16.05 16.68
CA ILE A 15 -2.88 -17.45 16.58
C ILE A 15 -2.98 -17.89 15.11
N ILE A 16 -3.55 -17.03 14.26
CA ILE A 16 -3.74 -17.34 12.84
C ILE A 16 -2.41 -17.34 12.08
N VAL A 17 -1.55 -16.34 12.35
CA VAL A 17 -0.22 -16.25 11.73
C VAL A 17 0.62 -17.46 12.10
N ASP A 18 0.68 -17.82 13.39
CA ASP A 18 1.48 -18.94 13.88
C ASP A 18 0.98 -20.30 13.35
N ASP A 19 -0.34 -20.47 13.10
CA ASP A 19 -0.92 -21.70 12.55
C ASP A 19 -0.80 -21.79 11.02
N LEU A 20 -1.03 -20.70 10.29
CA LEU A 20 -1.12 -20.75 8.82
C LEU A 20 0.18 -20.41 8.10
N TYR A 21 0.98 -19.50 8.64
CA TYR A 21 2.17 -19.04 7.92
C TYR A 21 3.24 -20.13 7.87
N ASP A 22 3.70 -20.44 6.67
CA ASP A 22 4.89 -21.25 6.47
C ASP A 22 5.74 -20.68 5.31
N LYS A 23 7.02 -21.08 5.23
CA LYS A 23 7.94 -20.59 4.19
C LYS A 23 7.90 -21.41 2.90
N LYS A 24 7.05 -22.44 2.80
CA LYS A 24 7.00 -23.34 1.66
C LYS A 24 6.32 -22.64 0.49
N HIS A 25 6.86 -22.84 -0.71
CA HIS A 25 6.21 -22.41 -1.94
C HIS A 25 5.41 -23.59 -2.49
N LYS A 26 4.09 -23.52 -2.40
CA LYS A 26 3.17 -24.58 -2.87
C LYS A 26 2.45 -24.11 -4.13
N LYS A 27 2.20 -25.04 -5.04
CA LYS A 27 1.35 -24.79 -6.22
C LYS A 27 -0.10 -24.81 -5.77
N THR A 28 -0.74 -23.64 -5.76
CA THR A 28 -2.16 -23.48 -5.43
C THR A 28 -2.82 -22.56 -6.45
N ASP A 29 -4.14 -22.50 -6.44
CA ASP A 29 -4.87 -21.46 -7.17
C ASP A 29 -4.58 -20.07 -6.62
N LEU A 30 -4.77 -19.03 -7.45
CA LEU A 30 -4.60 -17.64 -7.03
C LEU A 30 -5.62 -17.24 -5.95
N PHE A 31 -6.84 -17.77 -6.07
CA PHE A 31 -7.91 -17.53 -5.11
C PHE A 31 -8.06 -18.73 -4.18
N PRO A 32 -8.01 -18.53 -2.85
CA PRO A 32 -8.27 -19.61 -1.90
C PRO A 32 -9.74 -20.03 -1.94
N SER A 33 -9.99 -21.28 -1.54
CA SER A 33 -11.35 -21.78 -1.32
C SER A 33 -11.78 -21.49 0.12
N ASN A 34 -13.01 -21.89 0.48
CA ASN A 34 -13.47 -21.78 1.86
C ASN A 34 -12.87 -22.85 2.79
N ASN A 35 -12.16 -23.83 2.23
CA ASN A 35 -11.59 -24.96 2.95
C ASN A 35 -10.05 -24.99 2.88
N GLU A 36 -9.45 -24.21 1.98
CA GLU A 36 -8.01 -24.23 1.73
C GLU A 36 -7.47 -22.83 1.48
N VAL A 37 -6.20 -22.62 1.87
CA VAL A 37 -5.45 -21.39 1.64
C VAL A 37 -4.67 -21.45 0.33
N SER A 38 -4.28 -20.28 -0.20
CA SER A 38 -3.43 -20.16 -1.38
C SER A 38 -2.06 -19.60 -1.04
N TYR A 39 -1.01 -20.21 -1.60
CA TYR A 39 0.38 -19.76 -1.49
C TYR A 39 0.71 -18.92 -2.71
N VAL A 40 1.02 -17.64 -2.48
CA VAL A 40 1.15 -16.67 -3.57
C VAL A 40 2.36 -15.77 -3.37
N LYS A 41 2.79 -15.16 -4.48
CA LYS A 41 3.81 -14.13 -4.53
C LYS A 41 3.15 -12.78 -4.74
N GLN A 42 3.40 -11.84 -3.84
CA GLN A 42 2.95 -10.45 -3.97
C GLN A 42 4.04 -9.62 -4.65
N PHE A 43 3.68 -8.93 -5.74
CA PHE A 43 4.50 -7.96 -6.45
C PHE A 43 3.94 -6.56 -6.21
N LYS A 44 4.66 -5.76 -5.45
CA LYS A 44 4.23 -4.42 -5.10
C LYS A 44 5.03 -3.37 -5.84
N TYR A 45 4.31 -2.44 -6.46
CA TYR A 45 4.85 -1.19 -6.99
C TYR A 45 4.18 -0.03 -6.27
N ILE A 46 4.94 1.02 -6.02
CA ILE A 46 4.43 2.27 -5.46
C ILE A 46 4.70 3.37 -6.47
N VAL A 47 3.66 4.10 -6.85
CA VAL A 47 3.77 5.40 -7.52
C VAL A 47 3.98 6.43 -6.41
N PHE A 48 5.07 7.19 -6.44
CA PHE A 48 5.34 8.20 -5.40
C PHE A 48 5.72 9.54 -6.01
N ILE A 49 5.48 10.59 -5.25
CA ILE A 49 5.91 11.95 -5.57
C ILE A 49 7.24 12.25 -4.87
N ASP A 50 8.22 12.64 -5.66
CA ASP A 50 9.54 13.11 -5.24
C ASP A 50 9.57 14.64 -5.34
N PHE A 51 9.14 15.31 -4.27
CA PHE A 51 9.18 16.77 -4.19
C PHE A 51 10.61 17.28 -4.16
N ASN A 52 10.91 18.33 -4.92
CA ASN A 52 12.21 19.00 -4.95
C ASN A 52 13.41 18.04 -5.15
N ASN A 53 13.20 16.89 -5.79
CA ASN A 53 14.22 15.86 -6.04
C ASN A 53 14.87 15.29 -4.75
N MET A 54 14.12 15.24 -3.64
CA MET A 54 14.58 14.73 -2.34
C MET A 54 15.07 13.29 -2.39
N LYS A 55 14.58 12.45 -3.31
CA LYS A 55 15.12 11.11 -3.51
C LYS A 55 16.64 11.16 -3.67
N LYS A 56 17.15 12.03 -4.55
CA LYS A 56 18.59 12.12 -4.84
C LYS A 56 19.37 12.67 -3.64
N VAL A 57 18.80 13.64 -2.92
CA VAL A 57 19.42 14.19 -1.70
C VAL A 57 19.60 13.07 -0.66
N VAL A 58 18.54 12.30 -0.40
CA VAL A 58 18.56 11.20 0.57
C VAL A 58 19.51 10.05 0.16
N GLU A 59 19.81 9.87 -1.13
CA GLU A 59 20.74 8.84 -1.62
C GLU A 59 22.22 9.18 -1.45
N ASN A 60 22.59 10.45 -1.35
CA ASN A 60 23.98 10.90 -1.53
C ASN A 60 24.52 11.60 -0.28
N ASN A 61 24.75 10.83 0.79
CA ASN A 61 25.30 11.32 2.06
C ASN A 61 24.54 12.54 2.62
N PRO A 62 23.22 12.38 2.88
CA PRO A 62 22.42 13.49 3.38
C PRO A 62 22.88 13.88 4.79
N ASP A 63 22.91 15.18 5.07
CA ASP A 63 22.85 15.63 6.46
C ASP A 63 21.43 15.35 6.98
N LEU A 64 21.32 14.46 7.95
CA LEU A 64 20.04 14.03 8.51
C LEU A 64 19.33 15.16 9.27
N ASN A 65 20.07 16.18 9.74
CA ASN A 65 19.51 17.34 10.43
C ASN A 65 18.91 18.36 9.45
N GLU A 66 19.31 18.32 8.18
CA GLU A 66 18.79 19.21 7.13
C GLU A 66 17.62 18.60 6.35
N LEU A 67 17.34 17.30 6.55
CA LEU A 67 16.20 16.67 5.89
C LEU A 67 14.88 17.22 6.44
N PRO A 68 13.90 17.56 5.57
CA PRO A 68 12.61 18.08 6.01
C PRO A 68 11.93 17.14 7.01
N GLU A 69 11.52 17.68 8.15
CA GLU A 69 10.83 16.90 9.17
C GLU A 69 9.54 16.27 8.65
N LYS A 70 9.18 15.12 9.23
CA LYS A 70 7.93 14.45 8.94
C LYS A 70 6.73 15.37 9.17
N ARG A 71 5.99 15.62 8.10
CA ARG A 71 4.64 16.19 8.12
C ARG A 71 3.59 15.22 7.60
N LYS A 72 2.32 15.53 7.85
CA LYS A 72 1.18 14.85 7.24
C LYS A 72 0.64 15.73 6.12
N ILE A 73 0.51 15.19 4.91
CA ILE A 73 -0.12 15.85 3.77
C ILE A 73 -1.41 15.13 3.39
N LYS A 74 -2.38 15.85 2.84
CA LYS A 74 -3.66 15.27 2.41
C LYS A 74 -3.60 14.89 0.93
N LEU A 75 -3.76 13.61 0.62
CA LEU A 75 -3.83 13.11 -0.75
C LEU A 75 -5.04 12.19 -0.91
N TYR A 76 -5.50 12.01 -2.14
CA TYR A 76 -6.65 11.17 -2.42
C TYR A 76 -6.34 9.68 -2.22
N HIS A 77 -7.13 9.00 -1.39
CA HIS A 77 -7.02 7.59 -1.08
C HIS A 77 -8.10 6.80 -1.84
N ILE A 78 -7.72 6.11 -2.92
CA ILE A 78 -8.67 5.33 -3.75
C ILE A 78 -9.46 4.28 -2.95
N GLY A 79 -8.82 3.57 -2.01
CA GLY A 79 -9.52 2.56 -1.18
C GLY A 79 -10.60 3.12 -0.24
N ASN A 80 -10.53 4.41 0.10
CA ASN A 80 -11.49 5.09 0.98
C ASN A 80 -12.35 6.12 0.24
N ASP A 81 -12.11 6.30 -1.07
CA ASP A 81 -12.70 7.33 -1.95
C ASP A 81 -12.77 8.74 -1.33
N LYS A 82 -11.71 9.15 -0.63
CA LYS A 82 -11.64 10.46 0.03
C LYS A 82 -10.21 10.98 0.14
N LEU A 83 -10.05 12.25 0.49
CA LEU A 83 -8.76 12.77 0.93
C LEU A 83 -8.41 12.19 2.30
N ASP A 84 -7.19 11.69 2.44
CA ASP A 84 -6.68 11.13 3.69
C ASP A 84 -5.23 11.59 3.93
N TYR A 85 -4.74 11.41 5.15
CA TYR A 85 -3.40 11.84 5.52
C TYR A 85 -2.35 10.78 5.21
N VAL A 86 -1.24 11.23 4.63
CA VAL A 86 -0.02 10.43 4.43
C VAL A 86 1.19 11.19 4.95
N LYS A 87 2.17 10.44 5.44
CA LYS A 87 3.41 11.02 5.98
C LYS A 87 4.30 11.46 4.82
N HIS A 88 5.03 12.54 4.96
CA HIS A 88 6.09 12.95 4.04
C HIS A 88 7.23 13.61 4.82
N GLY A 89 8.48 13.31 4.48
CA GLY A 89 9.66 13.82 5.19
C GLY A 89 10.42 12.75 5.97
N TYR A 90 11.47 13.17 6.68
CA TYR A 90 12.35 12.31 7.45
C TYR A 90 11.73 11.91 8.80
N TYR A 91 11.84 10.63 9.12
CA TYR A 91 11.30 10.02 10.34
C TYR A 91 12.46 9.53 11.20
N THR A 92 12.83 10.31 12.22
CA THR A 92 14.02 10.07 13.06
C THR A 92 14.00 8.70 13.74
N ASP A 93 12.86 8.30 14.32
CA ASP A 93 12.77 7.01 15.04
C ASP A 93 12.96 5.79 14.12
N ASP A 94 12.46 5.89 12.88
CA ASP A 94 12.51 4.83 11.89
C ASP A 94 13.78 4.93 11.02
N LYS A 95 14.54 6.03 11.13
CA LYS A 95 15.71 6.39 10.32
C LYS A 95 15.46 6.27 8.81
N VAL A 96 14.28 6.72 8.34
CA VAL A 96 13.90 6.69 6.93
C VAL A 96 13.25 7.99 6.47
N PHE A 97 13.45 8.35 5.21
CA PHE A 97 12.66 9.38 4.53
C PHE A 97 11.42 8.74 3.91
N LYS A 98 10.24 9.31 4.18
CA LYS A 98 8.96 8.82 3.64
C LYS A 98 8.53 9.69 2.48
N HIS A 99 8.48 9.09 1.29
CA HIS A 99 7.85 9.68 0.12
C HIS A 99 6.36 9.36 0.12
N ALA A 100 5.51 10.36 -0.14
CA ALA A 100 4.08 10.13 -0.24
C ALA A 100 3.78 9.40 -1.55
N GLY A 101 2.90 8.39 -1.49
CA GLY A 101 2.67 7.53 -2.63
C GLY A 101 1.28 6.90 -2.69
N PHE A 102 1.11 6.13 -3.75
CA PHE A 102 -0.11 5.51 -4.20
C PHE A 102 0.20 4.07 -4.66
N ASP A 103 -0.61 3.12 -4.23
CA ASP A 103 -0.59 1.73 -4.68
C ASP A 103 -2.03 1.20 -4.90
N PHE A 104 -2.20 -0.10 -5.13
CA PHE A 104 -3.52 -0.69 -5.36
C PHE A 104 -4.42 -0.73 -4.12
N GLY A 105 -3.84 -0.68 -2.91
CA GLY A 105 -4.58 -0.55 -1.65
C GLY A 105 -4.96 0.91 -1.36
N GLY A 106 -4.18 1.84 -1.89
CA GLY A 106 -4.49 3.26 -1.98
C GLY A 106 -3.35 4.12 -1.48
N LEU A 107 -3.57 4.89 -0.44
CA LEU A 107 -2.58 5.86 0.02
C LEU A 107 -1.48 5.15 0.82
N THR A 108 -0.22 5.39 0.46
CA THR A 108 0.92 4.68 1.05
C THR A 108 2.17 5.53 1.07
N ASN A 109 3.27 4.96 1.55
CA ASN A 109 4.58 5.58 1.54
C ASN A 109 5.62 4.68 0.90
N PHE A 110 6.51 5.26 0.09
CA PHE A 110 7.81 4.65 -0.18
C PHE A 110 8.79 5.07 0.92
N TRP A 111 9.43 4.09 1.57
CA TRP A 111 10.35 4.32 2.68
C TRP A 111 11.78 4.20 2.16
N GLN A 112 12.46 5.32 2.08
CA GLN A 112 13.82 5.42 1.59
C GLN A 112 14.78 5.48 2.77
N ILE A 113 15.68 4.50 2.83
CA ILE A 113 16.79 4.50 3.79
C ILE A 113 17.85 5.50 3.27
N PRO A 114 18.33 6.45 4.10
CA PRO A 114 19.44 7.32 3.75
C PRO A 114 20.66 6.54 3.26
N ASN A 115 21.41 7.08 2.31
CA ASN A 115 22.59 6.43 1.69
C ASN A 115 22.33 5.12 0.93
N LYS A 116 21.05 4.71 0.79
CA LYS A 116 20.69 3.56 -0.04
C LYS A 116 20.11 4.01 -1.36
N LYS A 117 20.72 3.55 -2.46
CA LYS A 117 20.21 3.78 -3.81
C LYS A 117 19.04 2.86 -4.12
N TYR A 118 17.98 3.42 -4.69
CA TYR A 118 16.82 2.67 -5.15
C TYR A 118 16.61 2.87 -6.65
N ARG A 119 16.42 1.76 -7.35
CA ARG A 119 16.02 1.78 -8.75
C ARG A 119 14.56 2.21 -8.83
N THR A 120 14.33 3.33 -9.53
CA THR A 120 13.00 3.81 -9.87
C THR A 120 12.78 3.75 -11.37
N TYR A 121 11.52 3.74 -11.77
CA TYR A 121 11.07 3.80 -13.14
C TYR A 121 10.23 5.06 -13.34
N GLY A 122 10.19 5.55 -14.57
CA GLY A 122 9.60 6.85 -14.86
C GLY A 122 10.47 8.02 -14.37
N ASN A 123 10.13 9.21 -14.84
CA ASN A 123 10.73 10.49 -14.47
C ASN A 123 9.77 11.61 -14.93
N TYR A 124 8.53 11.56 -14.45
CA TYR A 124 7.52 12.48 -14.94
C TYR A 124 7.55 13.75 -14.12
N LYS A 125 8.17 14.79 -14.67
CA LYS A 125 8.15 16.12 -14.06
C LYS A 125 6.71 16.61 -13.97
N MET A 126 6.40 17.24 -12.86
CA MET A 126 5.06 17.73 -12.58
C MET A 126 5.14 19.02 -11.75
N ASP A 127 4.28 19.95 -12.14
CA ASP A 127 4.03 21.25 -11.50
C ASP A 127 2.51 21.49 -11.40
N SER A 128 2.14 22.70 -10.96
CA SER A 128 0.75 23.13 -10.79
C SER A 128 -0.06 23.19 -12.11
N ASN A 129 0.59 23.24 -13.27
CA ASN A 129 -0.06 23.40 -14.59
C ASN A 129 -0.01 22.14 -15.46
N THR A 130 0.67 21.09 -15.00
CA THR A 130 0.89 19.86 -15.76
C THR A 130 -0.43 19.21 -16.22
N PRO A 131 -0.59 18.88 -17.52
CA PRO A 131 -1.78 18.21 -18.04
C PRO A 131 -1.98 16.79 -17.47
N LEU A 132 -2.88 16.66 -16.50
CA LEU A 132 -3.04 15.41 -15.75
C LEU A 132 -3.56 14.23 -16.57
N SER A 133 -4.31 14.46 -17.64
CA SER A 133 -4.85 13.38 -18.48
C SER A 133 -3.72 12.58 -19.15
N SER A 134 -2.80 13.28 -19.81
CA SER A 134 -1.63 12.69 -20.47
C SER A 134 -0.72 12.00 -19.45
N LEU A 135 -0.39 12.70 -18.36
CA LEU A 135 0.43 12.14 -17.28
C LEU A 135 -0.18 10.87 -16.67
N THR A 136 -1.49 10.85 -16.42
CA THR A 136 -2.20 9.66 -15.92
C THR A 136 -2.07 8.49 -16.90
N ASN A 137 -2.25 8.75 -18.21
CA ASN A 137 -2.17 7.73 -19.24
C ASN A 137 -0.77 7.11 -19.32
N GLU A 138 0.26 7.95 -19.33
CA GLU A 138 1.66 7.51 -19.41
C GLU A 138 2.08 6.70 -18.19
N LEU A 139 1.81 7.23 -16.98
CA LEU A 139 2.11 6.52 -15.72
C LEU A 139 1.36 5.19 -15.63
N TYR A 140 0.07 5.17 -15.96
CA TYR A 140 -0.73 3.95 -15.94
C TYR A 140 -0.18 2.91 -16.92
N ASN A 141 0.18 3.32 -18.15
CA ASN A 141 0.72 2.41 -19.15
C ASN A 141 2.11 1.88 -18.76
N GLN A 142 2.99 2.73 -18.24
CA GLN A 142 4.29 2.29 -17.75
C GLN A 142 4.14 1.31 -16.58
N TRP A 143 3.25 1.61 -15.62
CA TRP A 143 2.99 0.72 -14.49
C TRP A 143 2.50 -0.65 -14.95
N LYS A 144 1.54 -0.69 -15.88
CA LYS A 144 1.04 -1.92 -16.50
C LYS A 144 2.13 -2.74 -17.17
N GLN A 145 3.00 -2.10 -17.95
CA GLN A 145 4.13 -2.77 -18.61
C GLN A 145 5.09 -3.38 -17.60
N LEU A 146 5.44 -2.65 -16.54
CA LEU A 146 6.31 -3.12 -15.46
C LEU A 146 5.70 -4.31 -14.69
N MET A 147 4.38 -4.36 -14.61
CA MET A 147 3.64 -5.47 -14.00
C MET A 147 3.27 -6.59 -14.96
N LYS A 148 3.58 -6.44 -16.26
CA LYS A 148 3.18 -7.37 -17.34
C LYS A 148 1.67 -7.63 -17.33
N LYS A 149 0.86 -6.57 -17.26
CA LYS A 149 -0.61 -6.64 -17.29
C LYS A 149 -1.19 -5.79 -18.42
N ASP A 150 -2.24 -6.30 -19.07
CA ASP A 150 -2.96 -5.55 -20.11
C ASP A 150 -3.79 -4.41 -19.53
N ARG A 151 -4.38 -4.64 -18.35
CA ARG A 151 -5.16 -3.67 -17.57
C ARG A 151 -5.13 -3.98 -16.07
N PHE A 152 -5.35 -2.95 -15.26
CA PHE A 152 -5.64 -3.11 -13.84
C PHE A 152 -7.16 -3.13 -13.60
N VAL A 153 -7.59 -3.84 -12.57
CA VAL A 153 -9.00 -3.88 -12.13
C VAL A 153 -9.25 -2.91 -10.98
N GLY A 154 -10.49 -2.45 -10.80
CA GLY A 154 -10.88 -1.60 -9.66
C GLY A 154 -10.61 -0.11 -9.85
N ASN A 155 -10.84 0.43 -11.07
CA ASN A 155 -10.77 1.87 -11.36
C ASN A 155 -9.44 2.55 -11.02
N ILE A 156 -8.33 1.81 -11.04
CA ILE A 156 -6.98 2.31 -10.68
C ILE A 156 -6.59 3.55 -11.49
N LYS A 157 -6.90 3.58 -12.78
CA LYS A 157 -6.61 4.74 -13.63
C LYS A 157 -7.32 6.01 -13.17
N VAL A 158 -8.59 5.89 -12.75
CA VAL A 158 -9.39 7.01 -12.22
C VAL A 158 -8.83 7.45 -10.87
N GLY A 159 -8.52 6.49 -9.98
CA GLY A 159 -7.93 6.81 -8.69
C GLY A 159 -6.56 7.45 -8.79
N LEU A 160 -5.72 7.01 -9.74
CA LEU A 160 -4.43 7.64 -10.05
C LEU A 160 -4.63 9.10 -10.50
N ASN A 161 -5.60 9.37 -11.38
CA ASN A 161 -5.90 10.75 -11.79
C ASN A 161 -6.33 11.62 -10.60
N LYS A 162 -7.21 11.10 -9.72
CA LYS A 162 -7.63 11.82 -8.52
C LYS A 162 -6.47 12.04 -7.54
N TRP A 163 -5.57 11.06 -7.40
CA TRP A 163 -4.35 11.20 -6.59
C TRP A 163 -3.42 12.27 -7.17
N LEU A 164 -3.15 12.24 -8.49
CA LEU A 164 -2.37 13.28 -9.18
C LEU A 164 -3.00 14.67 -9.02
N LYS A 165 -4.33 14.80 -9.12
CA LYS A 165 -5.04 16.06 -8.83
C LYS A 165 -4.74 16.58 -7.42
N SER A 166 -4.75 15.69 -6.42
CA SER A 166 -4.41 16.09 -5.05
C SER A 166 -2.94 16.47 -4.87
N VAL A 167 -2.02 15.85 -5.62
CA VAL A 167 -0.60 16.24 -5.65
C VAL A 167 -0.43 17.62 -6.31
N GLN A 168 -1.08 17.85 -7.46
CA GLN A 168 -1.05 19.13 -8.18
C GLN A 168 -1.53 20.28 -7.31
N LYS A 169 -2.57 20.04 -6.50
CA LYS A 169 -3.07 21.04 -5.56
C LYS A 169 -2.00 21.44 -4.54
N ILE A 170 -1.28 20.48 -3.96
CA ILE A 170 -0.17 20.78 -3.03
C ILE A 170 0.92 21.60 -3.74
N MET A 171 1.26 21.24 -4.98
CA MET A 171 2.25 21.97 -5.78
C MET A 171 1.84 23.43 -6.02
N ALA A 172 0.56 23.68 -6.29
CA ALA A 172 0.02 25.02 -6.44
C ALA A 172 0.03 25.79 -5.11
N ASP A 173 -0.46 25.18 -4.03
CA ASP A 173 -0.58 25.81 -2.70
C ASP A 173 0.80 26.16 -2.10
N GLU A 174 1.82 25.34 -2.36
CA GLU A 174 3.17 25.51 -1.80
C GLU A 174 4.18 26.11 -2.80
N ASN A 175 3.78 26.36 -4.05
CA ASN A 175 4.65 26.80 -5.13
C ASN A 175 5.91 25.92 -5.29
N ILE A 176 5.70 24.60 -5.34
CA ILE A 176 6.76 23.60 -5.48
C ILE A 176 6.56 22.74 -6.72
N GLU A 177 7.64 22.12 -7.18
CA GLU A 177 7.63 21.11 -8.24
C GLU A 177 8.01 19.73 -7.70
N GLY A 178 7.81 18.71 -8.52
CA GLY A 178 8.33 17.38 -8.19
C GLY A 178 8.31 16.42 -9.36
N THR A 179 8.78 15.22 -9.08
CA THR A 179 8.85 14.15 -10.08
C THR A 179 8.01 12.96 -9.62
N ILE A 180 7.06 12.51 -10.45
CA ILE A 180 6.36 11.26 -10.21
C ILE A 180 7.24 10.10 -10.69
N ARG A 181 7.41 9.12 -9.81
CA ARG A 181 8.27 7.95 -10.02
C ARG A 181 7.52 6.70 -9.60
N LEU A 182 7.94 5.55 -10.15
CA LEU A 182 7.54 4.23 -9.68
C LEU A 182 8.71 3.53 -9.04
N ILE A 183 8.44 2.77 -7.98
CA ILE A 183 9.41 1.86 -7.37
C ILE A 183 8.83 0.46 -7.27
N LYS A 184 9.64 -0.53 -7.66
CA LYS A 184 9.35 -1.94 -7.43
C LYS A 184 9.88 -2.32 -6.07
N LEU A 185 9.03 -2.88 -5.22
CA LEU A 185 9.46 -3.48 -3.95
C LEU A 185 9.83 -4.94 -4.16
N GLU A 186 10.65 -5.46 -3.25
CA GLU A 186 10.97 -6.89 -3.23
C GLU A 186 9.69 -7.72 -3.15
N PRO A 187 9.55 -8.74 -4.02
CA PRO A 187 8.40 -9.62 -3.95
C PRO A 187 8.34 -10.33 -2.60
N LYS A 188 7.12 -10.52 -2.09
CA LYS A 188 6.93 -11.17 -0.80
C LYS A 188 6.10 -12.44 -0.92
N HIS A 189 6.49 -13.47 -0.18
CA HIS A 189 5.66 -14.64 0.04
C HIS A 189 4.45 -14.26 0.89
N ARG A 190 3.26 -14.70 0.49
CA ARG A 190 2.00 -14.48 1.20
C ARG A 190 1.14 -15.74 1.17
N ILE A 191 0.33 -15.90 2.20
CA ILE A 191 -0.76 -16.87 2.21
C ILE A 191 -2.09 -16.12 2.16
N LEU A 192 -2.97 -16.51 1.25
CA LEU A 192 -4.31 -15.98 1.13
C LEU A 192 -5.32 -16.94 1.76
N ALA A 193 -6.25 -16.41 2.54
CA ALA A 193 -7.40 -17.14 3.04
C ALA A 193 -8.68 -16.35 2.75
N THR A 194 -9.80 -17.02 2.50
CA THR A 194 -11.10 -16.33 2.45
C THR A 194 -11.52 -15.93 3.87
N GLN A 195 -12.34 -14.89 3.98
CA GLN A 195 -13.00 -14.55 5.24
C GLN A 195 -13.76 -15.76 5.84
N LYS A 196 -14.40 -16.56 5.00
CA LYS A 196 -15.16 -17.74 5.45
C LYS A 196 -14.24 -18.84 5.98
N TYR A 197 -13.10 -19.10 5.34
CA TYR A 197 -12.08 -20.03 5.87
C TYR A 197 -11.65 -19.63 7.28
N ILE A 198 -11.27 -18.36 7.47
CA ILE A 198 -10.85 -17.83 8.76
C ILE A 198 -11.99 -17.91 9.80
N THR A 199 -13.21 -17.58 9.40
CA THR A 199 -14.38 -17.63 10.30
C THR A 199 -14.70 -19.07 10.72
N ASN A 200 -14.63 -20.02 9.80
CA ASN A 200 -14.90 -21.43 10.08
C ASN A 200 -13.85 -22.05 11.02
N ARG A 201 -12.57 -21.70 10.83
CA ARG A 201 -11.45 -22.27 11.60
C ARG A 201 -11.23 -21.58 12.94
N TYR A 202 -11.42 -20.26 13.02
CA TYR A 202 -11.08 -19.45 14.20
C TYR A 202 -12.30 -18.72 14.80
N GLY A 203 -13.51 -19.02 14.34
CA GLY A 203 -14.78 -18.51 14.85
C GLY A 203 -15.16 -17.09 14.41
N TYR A 204 -14.18 -16.22 14.20
CA TYR A 204 -14.41 -14.79 13.94
C TYR A 204 -13.51 -14.21 12.85
N TYR A 205 -13.98 -13.12 12.24
CA TYR A 205 -13.20 -12.30 11.31
C TYR A 205 -13.24 -10.84 11.74
N TYR A 206 -12.08 -10.22 11.91
CA TYR A 206 -11.96 -8.85 12.36
C TYR A 206 -11.25 -7.95 11.33
N ILE A 207 -11.71 -6.71 11.21
CA ILE A 207 -11.08 -5.69 10.36
C ILE A 207 -10.73 -4.48 11.22
N LYS A 208 -9.50 -3.99 11.10
CA LYS A 208 -9.01 -2.77 11.78
C LYS A 208 -9.86 -1.57 11.35
N THR A 209 -10.28 -0.76 12.33
CA THR A 209 -11.18 0.39 12.11
C THR A 209 -10.45 1.72 12.06
N TYR A 210 -9.16 1.74 12.41
CA TYR A 210 -8.29 2.94 12.46
C TYR A 210 -8.94 4.12 13.21
N ASP A 211 -9.83 3.80 14.15
CA ASP A 211 -10.54 4.76 14.99
C ASP A 211 -9.56 5.39 15.99
N LYS A 212 -9.87 6.60 16.46
CA LYS A 212 -9.12 7.24 17.55
C LYS A 212 -9.43 6.59 18.90
N ASP A 213 -10.60 5.97 19.04
CA ASP A 213 -11.02 5.23 20.22
C ASP A 213 -10.27 3.88 20.28
N SER A 214 -9.42 3.72 21.31
CA SER A 214 -8.59 2.53 21.51
C SER A 214 -9.41 1.27 21.79
N THR A 215 -10.66 1.40 22.24
CA THR A 215 -11.59 0.28 22.43
C THR A 215 -12.21 -0.20 21.11
N LYS A 216 -12.05 0.58 20.04
CA LYS A 216 -12.54 0.31 18.69
C LYS A 216 -11.36 0.13 17.74
N PHE A 217 -10.43 -0.73 18.11
CA PHE A 217 -9.27 -1.03 17.27
C PHE A 217 -9.67 -1.85 16.04
N ALA A 218 -10.52 -2.85 16.22
CA ALA A 218 -11.07 -3.66 15.14
C ALA A 218 -12.55 -3.98 15.35
N LYS A 219 -13.27 -4.18 14.25
CA LYS A 219 -14.68 -4.61 14.26
C LYS A 219 -14.83 -6.05 13.81
N LYS A 220 -15.71 -6.79 14.47
CA LYS A 220 -16.15 -8.11 14.00
C LYS A 220 -17.03 -7.97 12.77
N VAL A 221 -16.73 -8.75 11.74
CA VAL A 221 -17.49 -8.79 10.47
C VAL A 221 -18.19 -10.15 10.35
N LYS A 222 -19.51 -10.13 10.15
CA LYS A 222 -20.33 -11.36 10.12
C LYS A 222 -20.33 -12.06 8.76
N SER A 223 -20.30 -11.29 7.68
CA SER A 223 -20.35 -11.79 6.31
C SER A 223 -19.59 -10.84 5.39
N GLY A 224 -19.10 -11.35 4.26
CA GLY A 224 -18.33 -10.58 3.29
C GLY A 224 -17.61 -11.46 2.28
N SER A 225 -17.01 -10.80 1.30
CA SER A 225 -16.21 -11.40 0.22
C SER A 225 -14.73 -10.98 0.30
N LEU A 226 -14.29 -10.65 1.52
CA LEU A 226 -12.92 -10.24 1.78
C LEU A 226 -12.00 -11.45 1.95
N TYR A 227 -10.72 -11.16 1.82
CA TYR A 227 -9.62 -12.09 1.98
C TYR A 227 -8.70 -11.59 3.08
N ALA A 228 -8.03 -12.53 3.72
CA ALA A 228 -6.91 -12.27 4.59
C ALA A 228 -5.61 -12.57 3.84
N VAL A 229 -4.66 -11.66 3.92
CA VAL A 229 -3.28 -11.84 3.48
C VAL A 229 -2.43 -12.03 4.71
N ILE A 230 -1.83 -13.20 4.85
CA ILE A 230 -0.98 -13.60 5.97
C ILE A 230 0.48 -13.42 5.57
N ASP A 231 1.23 -12.75 6.43
CA ASP A 231 2.69 -12.56 6.43
C ASP A 231 3.28 -13.30 7.63
N THR A 232 4.60 -13.37 7.72
CA THR A 232 5.30 -14.02 8.85
C THR A 232 5.10 -13.32 10.19
N HIS A 233 4.66 -12.05 10.21
CA HIS A 233 4.47 -11.28 11.45
C HIS A 233 3.06 -10.72 11.65
N PHE A 234 2.23 -10.67 10.61
CA PHE A 234 0.93 -10.00 10.68
C PHE A 234 -0.04 -10.55 9.62
N MET A 235 -1.30 -10.14 9.73
CA MET A 235 -2.35 -10.45 8.77
C MET A 235 -3.09 -9.17 8.35
N ASN A 236 -3.23 -8.95 7.05
CA ASN A 236 -4.12 -7.91 6.52
C ASN A 236 -5.46 -8.51 6.13
N THR A 237 -6.51 -8.14 6.85
CA THR A 237 -7.86 -8.70 6.70
C THR A 237 -8.79 -7.88 5.81
N ASN A 238 -8.29 -6.78 5.22
CA ASN A 238 -9.08 -5.89 4.37
C ASN A 238 -8.67 -5.99 2.90
N ILE A 239 -8.51 -7.20 2.39
CA ILE A 239 -8.08 -7.46 1.02
C ILE A 239 -9.30 -7.84 0.18
N ASN A 240 -9.46 -7.18 -0.96
CA ASN A 240 -10.53 -7.50 -1.90
C ASN A 240 -9.99 -8.19 -3.16
N ARG A 241 -10.91 -8.67 -3.99
CA ARG A 241 -10.60 -9.37 -5.25
C ARG A 241 -9.71 -8.55 -6.19
N ASN A 242 -9.90 -7.24 -6.27
CA ASN A 242 -9.12 -6.38 -7.14
C ASN A 242 -7.66 -6.28 -6.68
N ASN A 243 -7.41 -6.21 -5.37
CA ASN A 243 -6.05 -6.26 -4.84
C ASN A 243 -5.34 -7.56 -5.26
N ILE A 244 -6.02 -8.71 -5.11
CA ILE A 244 -5.48 -10.02 -5.50
C ILE A 244 -5.10 -10.04 -6.98
N LEU A 245 -6.02 -9.65 -7.86
CA LEU A 245 -5.79 -9.65 -9.31
C LEU A 245 -4.68 -8.69 -9.76
N ASN A 246 -4.49 -7.59 -9.04
CA ASN A 246 -3.50 -6.58 -9.40
C ASN A 246 -2.10 -6.90 -8.84
N GLU A 247 -1.98 -7.45 -7.63
CA GLU A 247 -0.69 -7.57 -6.94
C GLU A 247 -0.15 -8.99 -6.78
N TYR A 248 -0.97 -10.03 -6.97
CA TYR A 248 -0.61 -11.39 -6.58
C TYR A 248 -0.52 -12.32 -7.79
N SER A 249 0.38 -13.30 -7.71
CA SER A 249 0.45 -14.43 -8.63
C SER A 249 0.70 -15.73 -7.86
N VAL A 250 0.38 -16.84 -8.49
CA VAL A 250 0.82 -18.17 -8.05
C VAL A 250 2.33 -18.34 -8.27
N TYR A 251 2.91 -19.34 -7.61
CA TYR A 251 4.31 -19.77 -7.79
C TYR A 251 4.52 -20.57 -9.07
#